data_AF-A0A662KQT4-F1
#
_entry.id   AF-A0A662KQT4-F1
#
_cell.length_a   1.000
_cell.length_b   1.000
_cell.length_c   1.000
_cell.angle_alpha   90.00
_cell.angle_beta   90.00
_cell.angle_gamma   90.00
#
_symmetry.space_group_name_H-M   'P 1'
#
loop_
_entity.id
_entity.type
_entity.pdbx_description
1 polymer ?
#
loop_
_entity_poly.entity_id
_entity_poly.type
_entity_poly.pdbx_seq_one_letter_code
_entity_poly.pdbx_strand_id
1 'polypeptide(L)'
;MGEKMENAEKMKALFITFLVIIGSISFSFVAPKTSGEGNILYVAADGTADYTSIQDAINAASNGDTIFVFSSTYYENIVINKSISLIGEDRNNTIIDGSGVRDVVNITAEWVNISGFTIRNSGGGSYAGIEIYSSFNVIYNCNISNNNAGIYVYNSTNNSIHDCNVYLNNWDGISLYNSSNNIIYNCSVSDNQNGIN
;
A
#
# COMPACT_ATOMS: atom_id res chain seq x y z
N MET A 1 44.26 42.81 -37.21
CA MET A 1 44.27 41.38 -36.83
C MET A 1 43.63 41.14 -35.46
N GLY A 2 43.69 42.09 -34.50
CA GLY A 2 43.08 41.94 -33.16
C GLY A 2 41.54 41.92 -33.12
N GLU A 3 40.85 42.70 -33.95
CA GLU A 3 39.38 42.81 -33.91
C GLU A 3 38.64 41.51 -34.31
N LYS A 4 39.24 40.72 -35.23
CA LYS A 4 38.72 39.39 -35.60
C LYS A 4 38.91 38.35 -34.49
N MET A 5 39.94 38.50 -33.66
CA MET A 5 40.21 37.60 -32.52
C MET A 5 39.31 37.94 -31.33
N GLU A 6 39.07 39.23 -31.05
CA GLU A 6 38.17 39.67 -29.97
C GLU A 6 36.72 39.22 -30.20
N ASN A 7 36.23 39.30 -31.44
CA ASN A 7 34.90 38.81 -31.78
C ASN A 7 34.78 37.28 -31.68
N ALA A 8 35.86 36.54 -31.94
CA ALA A 8 35.87 35.08 -31.77
C ALA A 8 35.86 34.66 -30.29
N GLU A 9 36.52 35.41 -29.40
CA GLU A 9 36.49 35.15 -27.96
C GLU A 9 35.15 35.55 -27.32
N LYS A 10 34.54 36.68 -27.73
CA LYS A 10 33.19 37.06 -27.30
C LYS A 10 32.13 36.04 -27.75
N MET A 11 32.28 35.44 -28.93
CA MET A 11 31.37 34.39 -29.42
C MET A 11 31.51 33.08 -28.64
N LYS A 12 32.74 32.70 -28.25
CA LYS A 12 32.99 31.54 -27.38
C LYS A 12 32.44 31.75 -25.97
N ALA A 13 32.60 32.95 -25.41
CA ALA A 13 32.02 33.31 -24.11
C ALA A 13 30.49 33.24 -24.15
N LEU A 14 29.84 33.77 -25.21
CA LEU A 14 28.39 33.72 -25.39
C LEU A 14 27.83 32.30 -25.52
N PHE A 15 28.58 31.39 -26.16
CA PHE A 15 28.22 29.96 -26.27
C PHE A 15 28.34 29.21 -24.94
N ILE A 16 29.34 29.54 -24.11
CA ILE A 16 29.52 28.94 -22.78
C ILE A 16 28.43 29.42 -21.82
N THR A 17 27.97 30.68 -21.91
CA THR A 17 26.85 31.16 -21.08
C THR A 17 25.51 30.52 -21.45
N PHE A 18 25.30 30.11 -22.71
CA PHE A 18 24.07 29.44 -23.14
C PHE A 18 24.00 27.96 -22.70
N LEU A 19 25.16 27.31 -22.50
CA LEU A 19 25.24 25.92 -22.01
C LEU A 19 24.99 25.78 -20.50
N VAL A 20 25.10 26.85 -19.72
CA VAL A 20 24.86 26.82 -18.27
C VAL A 20 23.36 26.97 -17.91
N ILE A 21 22.51 27.42 -18.84
CA ILE A 21 21.07 27.61 -18.58
C ILE A 21 20.23 26.35 -18.90
N ILE A 22 20.83 25.30 -19.49
CA ILE A 22 20.11 24.06 -19.85
C ILE A 22 20.03 23.07 -18.66
N GLY A 23 20.56 23.44 -17.50
CA GLY A 23 20.62 22.59 -16.31
C GLY A 23 19.61 22.94 -15.22
N SER A 24 18.30 23.04 -15.51
CA SER A 24 17.24 22.94 -14.47
C SER A 24 15.79 23.02 -14.98
N ILE A 25 15.49 22.60 -16.21
CA ILE A 25 14.09 22.33 -16.58
C ILE A 25 13.97 20.87 -16.96
N SER A 26 13.75 20.05 -15.94
CA SER A 26 13.18 18.72 -16.10
C SER A 26 11.77 18.90 -16.67
N PHE A 27 11.62 18.86 -17.99
CA PHE A 27 10.32 18.63 -18.59
C PHE A 27 9.95 17.17 -18.30
N SER A 28 9.21 16.95 -17.22
CA SER A 28 8.55 15.68 -17.00
C SER A 28 7.56 15.48 -18.15
N PHE A 29 7.89 14.57 -19.06
CA PHE A 29 6.94 14.12 -20.06
C PHE A 29 5.85 13.33 -19.34
N VAL A 30 4.74 14.01 -19.03
CA VAL A 30 3.53 13.34 -18.57
C VAL A 30 2.88 12.75 -19.81
N ALA A 31 3.13 11.46 -20.05
CA ALA A 31 2.40 10.73 -21.08
C ALA A 31 0.89 10.84 -20.77
N PRO A 32 0.02 11.03 -21.78
CA PRO A 32 -1.42 10.98 -21.58
C PRO A 32 -1.76 9.63 -20.98
N LYS A 33 -2.32 9.65 -19.77
CA LYS A 33 -2.71 8.44 -19.06
C LYS A 33 -3.76 7.72 -19.90
N THR A 34 -3.45 6.49 -20.34
CA THR A 34 -4.43 5.65 -21.01
C THR A 34 -5.59 5.40 -20.05
N SER A 35 -6.82 5.47 -20.55
CA SER A 35 -8.08 5.51 -19.81
C SER A 35 -8.47 4.19 -19.10
N GLY A 36 -7.50 3.46 -18.57
CA GLY A 36 -7.66 2.23 -17.81
C GLY A 36 -6.59 1.97 -16.74
N GLU A 37 -5.59 2.84 -16.61
CA GLU A 37 -4.62 2.77 -15.49
C GLU A 37 -5.07 3.75 -14.40
N GLY A 38 -5.34 3.23 -13.20
CA GLY A 38 -5.70 4.07 -12.05
C GLY A 38 -4.60 5.07 -11.67
N ASN A 39 -4.99 6.06 -10.88
CA ASN A 39 -4.06 6.99 -10.24
C ASN A 39 -3.25 6.32 -9.15
N ILE A 40 -2.02 6.79 -8.97
CA ILE A 40 -1.22 6.44 -7.80
C ILE A 40 -1.34 7.61 -6.84
N LEU A 41 -1.85 7.35 -5.64
CA LEU A 41 -1.91 8.29 -4.53
C LEU A 41 -0.80 7.91 -3.55
N TYR A 42 0.03 8.87 -3.16
CA TYR A 42 1.17 8.61 -2.28
C TYR A 42 0.88 9.02 -0.83
N VAL A 43 1.25 8.16 0.12
CA VAL A 43 1.06 8.40 1.55
C VAL A 43 2.40 8.37 2.28
N ALA A 44 2.74 9.46 2.97
CA ALA A 44 3.95 9.56 3.80
C ALA A 44 3.62 10.29 5.10
N ALA A 45 3.87 9.65 6.25
CA ALA A 45 3.52 10.19 7.57
C ALA A 45 4.25 11.51 7.90
N ASP A 46 5.36 11.81 7.22
CA ASP A 46 6.16 13.03 7.41
C ASP A 46 5.64 14.23 6.58
N GLY A 47 4.60 14.04 5.78
CA GLY A 47 4.00 15.08 4.95
C GLY A 47 4.72 15.33 3.63
N THR A 48 5.63 14.45 3.20
CA THR A 48 6.34 14.59 1.92
C THR A 48 5.55 14.09 0.70
N ALA A 49 4.40 13.44 0.91
CA ALA A 49 3.53 12.89 -0.12
C ALA A 49 2.16 13.60 -0.17
N ASP A 50 1.28 13.13 -1.05
CA ASP A 50 -0.06 13.71 -1.26
C ASP A 50 -0.93 13.65 0.01
N TYR A 51 -0.76 12.58 0.80
CA TYR A 51 -1.51 12.32 2.04
C TYR A 51 -0.57 11.93 3.18
N THR A 52 -1.00 12.20 4.40
CA THR A 52 -0.32 11.76 5.63
C THR A 52 -1.01 10.56 6.30
N SER A 53 -2.26 10.27 5.94
CA SER A 53 -3.03 9.12 6.43
C SER A 53 -3.42 8.19 5.29
N ILE A 54 -3.52 6.90 5.60
CA ILE A 54 -3.94 5.88 4.63
C ILE A 54 -5.43 6.04 4.34
N GLN A 55 -6.26 6.29 5.35
CA GLN A 55 -7.70 6.43 5.17
C GLN A 55 -8.06 7.64 4.30
N ASP A 56 -7.36 8.78 4.39
CA ASP A 56 -7.65 9.93 3.52
C ASP A 56 -7.32 9.63 2.06
N ALA A 57 -6.23 8.91 1.80
CA ALA A 57 -5.92 8.44 0.45
C ALA A 57 -7.00 7.48 -0.07
N ILE A 58 -7.49 6.55 0.75
CA ILE A 58 -8.62 5.67 0.39
C ILE A 58 -9.87 6.49 0.09
N ASN A 59 -10.17 7.50 0.90
CA ASN A 59 -11.32 8.37 0.72
C ASN A 59 -11.25 9.16 -0.60
N ALA A 60 -10.07 9.59 -1.01
CA ALA A 60 -9.84 10.33 -2.25
C ALA A 60 -9.73 9.45 -3.51
N ALA A 61 -9.32 8.18 -3.35
CA ALA A 61 -9.14 7.25 -4.46
C ALA A 61 -10.44 6.97 -5.23
N SER A 62 -10.28 6.63 -6.50
CA SER A 62 -11.30 6.03 -7.37
C SER A 62 -11.05 4.53 -7.56
N ASN A 63 -12.05 3.80 -8.05
CA ASN A 63 -11.85 2.39 -8.41
C ASN A 63 -10.76 2.27 -9.49
N GLY A 64 -9.87 1.28 -9.33
CA GLY A 64 -8.69 1.04 -10.16
C GLY A 64 -7.42 1.73 -9.66
N ASP A 65 -7.54 2.68 -8.71
CA ASP A 65 -6.38 3.40 -8.19
C ASP A 65 -5.45 2.52 -7.34
N THR A 66 -4.20 2.95 -7.26
CA THR A 66 -3.20 2.42 -6.35
C THR A 66 -2.92 3.45 -5.27
N ILE A 67 -2.81 2.99 -4.03
CA ILE A 67 -2.33 3.77 -2.90
C ILE A 67 -0.98 3.20 -2.51
N PHE A 68 0.07 4.00 -2.69
CA PHE A 68 1.43 3.62 -2.31
C PHE A 68 1.79 4.28 -0.98
N VAL A 69 2.19 3.47 0.00
CA VAL A 69 2.42 3.92 1.38
C VAL A 69 3.89 3.74 1.75
N PHE A 70 4.58 4.85 2.01
CA PHE A 70 5.98 4.84 2.44
C PHE A 70 6.14 4.25 3.85
N SER A 71 7.34 3.75 4.15
CA SER A 71 7.65 3.14 5.45
C SER A 71 7.42 4.10 6.61
N SER A 72 6.50 3.74 7.50
CA SER A 72 6.23 4.40 8.78
C SER A 72 5.28 3.53 9.61
N THR A 73 4.96 3.95 10.82
CA THR A 73 3.83 3.41 11.59
C THR A 73 2.63 4.33 11.47
N TYR A 74 1.54 3.80 10.91
CA TYR A 74 0.25 4.45 10.74
C TYR A 74 -0.71 3.90 11.79
N TYR A 75 -1.06 4.72 12.78
CA TYR A 75 -1.99 4.34 13.84
C TYR A 75 -3.43 4.58 13.36
N GLU A 76 -3.95 3.62 12.61
CA GLU A 76 -5.22 3.73 11.90
C GLU A 76 -6.00 2.41 11.96
N ASN A 77 -7.33 2.51 11.86
CA ASN A 77 -8.20 1.38 11.51
C ASN A 77 -8.89 1.75 10.20
N ILE A 78 -8.48 1.10 9.11
CA ILE A 78 -8.88 1.50 7.77
C ILE A 78 -10.05 0.67 7.25
N VAL A 79 -10.92 1.31 6.48
CA VAL A 79 -12.02 0.66 5.76
C VAL A 79 -11.77 0.85 4.26
N ILE A 80 -11.60 -0.26 3.55
CA ILE A 80 -11.42 -0.27 2.10
C ILE A 80 -12.76 -0.64 1.45
N ASN A 81 -13.40 0.36 0.86
CA ASN A 81 -14.73 0.27 0.24
C ASN A 81 -14.71 0.61 -1.26
N LYS A 82 -13.53 0.54 -1.88
CA LYS A 82 -13.30 0.77 -3.31
C LYS A 82 -12.35 -0.31 -3.84
N SER A 83 -12.49 -0.65 -5.11
CA SER A 83 -11.59 -1.60 -5.79
C SER A 83 -10.24 -0.93 -6.03
N ILE A 84 -9.27 -1.13 -5.15
CA ILE A 84 -7.96 -0.47 -5.20
C ILE A 84 -6.82 -1.44 -4.93
N SER A 85 -5.60 -1.03 -5.27
CA SER A 85 -4.39 -1.68 -4.77
C SER A 85 -3.76 -0.85 -3.65
N LEU A 86 -3.69 -1.38 -2.44
CA LEU A 86 -2.99 -0.77 -1.31
C LEU A 86 -1.63 -1.45 -1.15
N ILE A 87 -0.55 -0.71 -1.38
CA ILE A 87 0.81 -1.25 -1.46
C ILE A 87 1.71 -0.48 -0.48
N GLY A 88 2.28 -1.19 0.49
CA GLY A 88 3.31 -0.68 1.37
C GLY A 88 4.71 -0.84 0.76
N GLU A 89 5.58 0.12 1.03
CA GLU A 89 6.97 0.14 0.56
C GLU A 89 7.77 -1.09 1.02
N ASP A 90 7.62 -1.51 2.27
CA ASP A 90 8.29 -2.68 2.84
C ASP A 90 7.42 -3.32 3.93
N ARG A 91 7.12 -4.61 3.78
CA ARG A 91 6.30 -5.35 4.76
C ARG A 91 6.84 -5.32 6.19
N ASN A 92 8.13 -5.06 6.39
CA ASN A 92 8.71 -5.00 7.73
C ASN A 92 8.67 -3.60 8.36
N ASN A 93 8.52 -2.55 7.55
CA ASN A 93 8.66 -1.15 7.99
C ASN A 93 7.44 -0.27 7.70
N THR A 94 6.55 -0.67 6.79
CA THR A 94 5.24 -0.05 6.59
C THR A 94 4.21 -0.75 7.46
N ILE A 95 3.83 -0.11 8.58
CA ILE A 95 3.02 -0.72 9.64
C ILE A 95 1.67 -0.02 9.70
N ILE A 96 0.58 -0.78 9.66
CA ILE A 96 -0.75 -0.34 10.09
C ILE A 96 -1.00 -0.91 11.49
N ASP A 97 -1.16 -0.02 12.46
CA ASP A 97 -1.27 -0.34 13.88
C ASP A 97 -2.67 0.05 14.39
N GLY A 98 -3.52 -0.94 14.66
CA GLY A 98 -4.91 -0.73 15.08
C GLY A 98 -5.08 -0.20 16.51
N SER A 99 -3.98 0.02 17.25
CA SER A 99 -3.99 0.61 18.60
C SER A 99 -4.87 -0.12 19.62
N GLY A 100 -5.14 -1.41 19.41
CA GLY A 100 -5.94 -2.24 20.30
C GLY A 100 -7.44 -1.99 20.21
N VAL A 101 -7.93 -1.34 19.14
CA VAL A 101 -9.35 -1.03 18.97
C VAL A 101 -9.82 -1.42 17.56
N ARG A 102 -10.92 -2.17 17.43
CA ARG A 102 -11.51 -2.61 16.14
C ARG A 102 -10.59 -3.47 15.26
N ASP A 103 -11.05 -3.80 14.06
CA ASP A 103 -10.21 -4.39 13.02
C ASP A 103 -9.15 -3.39 12.57
N VAL A 104 -7.95 -3.86 12.23
CA VAL A 104 -6.92 -2.97 11.68
C VAL A 104 -7.25 -2.59 10.24
N VAL A 105 -7.64 -3.59 9.44
CA VAL A 105 -8.08 -3.43 8.05
C VAL A 105 -9.43 -4.13 7.86
N ASN A 106 -10.45 -3.39 7.41
CA ASN A 106 -11.77 -3.94 7.06
C ASN A 106 -12.03 -3.77 5.55
N ILE A 107 -12.20 -4.89 4.83
CA ILE A 107 -12.36 -4.93 3.38
C ILE A 107 -13.81 -5.22 3.01
N THR A 108 -14.49 -4.22 2.44
CA THR A 108 -15.91 -4.28 2.07
C THR A 108 -16.17 -4.18 0.56
N ALA A 109 -15.14 -3.90 -0.24
CA ALA A 109 -15.21 -3.89 -1.70
C ALA A 109 -14.49 -5.08 -2.31
N GLU A 110 -14.96 -5.53 -3.46
CA GLU A 110 -14.30 -6.55 -4.27
C GLU A 110 -13.09 -5.98 -5.03
N TRP A 111 -12.21 -6.87 -5.49
CA TRP A 111 -11.02 -6.52 -6.30
C TRP A 111 -10.05 -5.60 -5.56
N VAL A 112 -9.89 -5.82 -4.26
CA VAL A 112 -8.89 -5.16 -3.42
C VAL A 112 -7.61 -5.99 -3.38
N ASN A 113 -6.48 -5.35 -3.65
CA ASN A 113 -5.17 -5.96 -3.47
C ASN A 113 -4.45 -5.29 -2.29
N ILE A 114 -3.91 -6.06 -1.36
CA ILE A 114 -3.11 -5.55 -0.23
C ILE A 114 -1.76 -6.24 -0.20
N SER A 115 -0.67 -5.47 -0.14
CA SER A 115 0.67 -6.03 0.03
C SER A 115 1.67 -5.10 0.66
N GLY A 116 2.76 -5.66 1.20
CA GLY A 116 3.88 -4.85 1.69
C GLY A 116 3.63 -4.20 3.05
N PHE A 117 2.76 -4.77 3.88
CA PHE A 117 2.46 -4.23 5.21
C PHE A 117 2.78 -5.20 6.35
N THR A 118 3.13 -4.63 7.49
CA THR A 118 2.83 -5.24 8.79
C THR A 118 1.48 -4.74 9.27
N ILE A 119 0.59 -5.64 9.69
CA ILE A 119 -0.76 -5.33 10.19
C ILE A 119 -0.89 -5.92 11.59
N ARG A 120 -1.07 -5.04 12.60
CA ARG A 120 -0.98 -5.45 13.99
C ARG A 120 -1.88 -4.68 14.96
N ASN A 121 -2.00 -5.23 16.16
CA ASN A 121 -2.69 -4.63 17.31
C ASN A 121 -4.16 -4.32 17.02
N SER A 122 -4.91 -5.28 16.48
CA SER A 122 -6.37 -5.21 16.47
C SER A 122 -6.94 -5.11 17.89
N GLY A 123 -8.22 -4.76 18.00
CA GLY A 123 -8.98 -4.99 19.22
C GLY A 123 -9.13 -6.47 19.57
N GLY A 124 -9.64 -6.75 20.78
CA GLY A 124 -9.98 -8.10 21.24
C GLY A 124 -11.37 -8.58 20.82
N GLY A 125 -11.70 -9.84 21.09
CA GLY A 125 -13.07 -10.35 20.90
C GLY A 125 -13.33 -10.82 19.48
N SER A 126 -14.09 -10.07 18.70
CA SER A 126 -14.44 -10.42 17.31
C SER A 126 -13.57 -9.72 16.26
N TYR A 127 -12.64 -8.86 16.67
CA TYR A 127 -11.83 -8.10 15.74
C TYR A 127 -10.63 -8.89 15.19
N ALA A 128 -10.15 -8.50 14.02
CA ALA A 128 -9.05 -9.13 13.31
C ALA A 128 -7.98 -8.10 12.86
N GLY A 129 -6.80 -8.61 12.52
CA GLY A 129 -5.83 -7.83 11.75
C GLY A 129 -6.42 -7.42 10.40
N ILE A 130 -6.97 -8.40 9.67
CA ILE A 130 -7.69 -8.17 8.42
C ILE A 130 -9.04 -8.87 8.48
N GLU A 131 -10.13 -8.12 8.41
CA GLU A 131 -11.47 -8.67 8.16
C GLU A 131 -11.85 -8.50 6.68
N ILE A 132 -12.28 -9.58 6.04
CA ILE A 132 -12.70 -9.61 4.63
C ILE A 132 -14.17 -9.98 4.55
N TYR A 133 -15.00 -9.02 4.15
CA TYR A 133 -16.45 -9.13 3.97
C TYR A 133 -16.88 -9.03 2.50
N SER A 134 -15.97 -9.36 1.58
CA SER A 134 -16.14 -9.24 0.13
C SER A 134 -15.35 -10.33 -0.63
N SER A 135 -15.65 -10.48 -1.91
CA SER A 135 -15.05 -11.52 -2.78
C SER A 135 -13.97 -10.97 -3.71
N PHE A 136 -13.18 -11.86 -4.32
CA PHE A 136 -12.18 -11.51 -5.34
C PHE A 136 -11.04 -10.60 -4.87
N ASN A 137 -10.67 -10.67 -3.59
CA ASN A 137 -9.57 -9.89 -3.04
C ASN A 137 -8.27 -10.70 -2.97
N VAL A 138 -7.14 -10.00 -2.98
CA VAL A 138 -5.81 -10.61 -2.89
C VAL A 138 -5.01 -9.98 -1.76
N ILE A 139 -4.64 -10.77 -0.77
CA ILE A 139 -3.77 -10.36 0.34
C ILE A 139 -2.45 -11.10 0.20
N TYR A 140 -1.34 -10.37 0.04
CA TYR A 140 -0.05 -11.01 -0.20
C TYR A 140 1.15 -10.27 0.34
N ASN A 141 2.24 -10.98 0.61
CA ASN A 141 3.50 -10.39 1.07
C ASN A 141 3.32 -9.46 2.30
N CYS A 142 2.54 -9.91 3.29
CA CYS A 142 2.27 -9.17 4.52
C CYS A 142 2.71 -9.93 5.76
N ASN A 143 3.02 -9.19 6.82
CA ASN A 143 3.17 -9.72 8.17
C ASN A 143 1.90 -9.39 8.96
N ILE A 144 1.15 -10.39 9.42
CA ILE A 144 -0.09 -10.21 10.19
C ILE A 144 0.13 -10.79 11.59
N SER A 145 0.25 -9.91 12.59
CA SER A 145 0.67 -10.34 13.93
C SER A 145 0.13 -9.52 15.09
N ASN A 146 0.12 -10.09 16.29
CA ASN A 146 -0.38 -9.43 17.51
C ASN A 146 -1.81 -8.92 17.37
N ASN A 147 -2.67 -9.68 16.68
CA ASN A 147 -4.09 -9.40 16.57
C ASN A 147 -4.88 -10.43 17.38
N ASN A 148 -6.18 -10.20 17.51
CA ASN A 148 -7.05 -11.19 18.12
C ASN A 148 -7.27 -12.38 17.17
N ALA A 149 -7.78 -12.14 15.96
CA ALA A 149 -7.62 -13.06 14.83
C ALA A 149 -6.65 -12.44 13.80
N GLY A 150 -5.87 -13.25 13.09
CA GLY A 150 -4.97 -12.73 12.06
C GLY A 150 -5.75 -12.20 10.84
N ILE A 151 -6.28 -13.13 10.04
CA ILE A 151 -7.13 -12.84 8.88
C ILE A 151 -8.46 -13.57 9.07
N TYR A 152 -9.58 -12.84 9.03
CA TYR A 152 -10.92 -13.38 9.12
C TYR A 152 -11.68 -13.13 7.82
N VAL A 153 -12.07 -14.20 7.13
CA VAL A 153 -12.86 -14.16 5.90
C VAL A 153 -14.27 -14.61 6.22
N TYR A 154 -15.24 -13.71 6.04
CA TYR A 154 -16.63 -13.96 6.42
C TYR A 154 -17.56 -13.85 5.23
N ASN A 155 -18.41 -14.86 5.02
CA ASN A 155 -19.46 -14.88 3.99
C ASN A 155 -18.95 -14.47 2.59
N SER A 156 -17.76 -14.94 2.23
CA SER A 156 -17.00 -14.43 1.08
C SER A 156 -16.39 -15.55 0.24
N THR A 157 -16.12 -15.26 -1.03
CA THR A 157 -15.62 -16.27 -1.98
C THR A 157 -14.49 -15.75 -2.87
N ASN A 158 -13.73 -16.66 -3.46
CA ASN A 158 -12.71 -16.33 -4.47
C ASN A 158 -11.64 -15.33 -3.99
N ASN A 159 -11.35 -15.28 -2.69
CA ASN A 159 -10.22 -14.52 -2.17
C ASN A 159 -8.95 -15.36 -2.22
N SER A 160 -7.82 -14.70 -2.43
CA SER A 160 -6.50 -15.32 -2.43
C SER A 160 -5.63 -14.73 -1.33
N ILE A 161 -5.07 -15.56 -0.47
CA ILE A 161 -4.15 -15.16 0.60
C ILE A 161 -2.83 -15.92 0.40
N HIS A 162 -1.73 -15.21 0.13
CA HIS A 162 -0.48 -15.89 -0.17
C HIS A 162 0.80 -15.15 0.19
N ASP A 163 1.90 -15.89 0.37
CA ASP A 163 3.21 -15.32 0.71
C ASP A 163 3.18 -14.44 1.97
N CYS A 164 2.25 -14.72 2.90
CA CYS A 164 2.07 -13.98 4.14
C CYS A 164 2.67 -14.73 5.34
N ASN A 165 3.16 -13.97 6.31
CA ASN A 165 3.51 -14.47 7.64
C ASN A 165 2.37 -14.12 8.59
N VAL A 166 1.72 -15.12 9.19
CA VAL A 166 0.58 -14.93 10.10
C VAL A 166 0.89 -15.55 11.45
N TYR A 167 1.24 -14.73 12.44
CA TYR A 167 1.83 -15.23 13.68
C TYR A 167 1.48 -14.40 14.91
N LEU A 168 1.55 -15.01 16.10
CA LEU A 168 1.28 -14.34 17.38
C LEU A 168 -0.11 -13.69 17.43
N ASN A 169 -1.13 -14.33 16.83
CA ASN A 169 -2.52 -13.90 16.99
C ASN A 169 -3.20 -14.75 18.07
N ASN A 170 -4.08 -14.13 18.86
CA ASN A 170 -4.62 -14.78 20.07
C ASN A 170 -5.49 -16.00 19.74
N TRP A 171 -6.15 -16.02 18.58
CA TRP A 171 -7.11 -17.05 18.16
C TRP A 171 -6.64 -17.71 16.86
N ASP A 172 -7.44 -17.63 15.79
CA ASP A 172 -7.12 -18.21 14.50
C ASP A 172 -6.10 -17.31 13.77
N GLY A 173 -5.09 -17.93 13.16
CA GLY A 173 -4.21 -17.25 12.23
C GLY A 173 -5.00 -16.81 11.01
N ILE A 174 -5.61 -17.76 10.29
CA ILE A 174 -6.52 -17.50 9.18
C ILE A 174 -7.82 -18.27 9.41
N SER A 175 -8.96 -17.60 9.35
CA SER A 175 -10.28 -18.20 9.60
C SER A 175 -11.22 -17.92 8.43
N LEU A 176 -11.86 -18.98 7.91
CA LEU A 176 -12.77 -18.97 6.76
C LEU A 176 -14.20 -19.32 7.20
N TYR A 177 -14.95 -18.34 7.68
CA TYR A 177 -16.31 -18.58 8.16
C TYR A 177 -17.36 -18.35 7.07
N ASN A 178 -18.22 -19.35 6.85
CA ASN A 178 -19.25 -19.35 5.80
C ASN A 178 -18.70 -18.92 4.42
N SER A 179 -17.48 -19.33 4.11
CA SER A 179 -16.70 -18.85 2.98
C SER A 179 -16.22 -20.02 2.13
N SER A 180 -16.19 -19.87 0.81
CA SER A 180 -15.87 -20.97 -0.12
C SER A 180 -15.02 -20.50 -1.30
N ASN A 181 -14.31 -21.42 -1.96
CA ASN A 181 -13.43 -21.11 -3.10
C ASN A 181 -12.34 -20.07 -2.79
N ASN A 182 -11.91 -19.96 -1.53
CA ASN A 182 -10.77 -19.14 -1.17
C ASN A 182 -9.49 -19.98 -1.25
N ILE A 183 -8.39 -19.39 -1.71
CA ILE A 183 -7.12 -20.08 -1.90
C ILE A 183 -6.10 -19.49 -0.94
N ILE A 184 -5.49 -20.36 -0.13
CA ILE A 184 -4.42 -20.00 0.80
C ILE A 184 -3.17 -20.82 0.43
N TYR A 185 -2.06 -20.16 0.11
CA TYR A 185 -0.83 -20.86 -0.28
C TYR A 185 0.43 -20.06 0.06
N ASN A 186 1.57 -20.74 0.25
CA ASN A 186 2.86 -20.11 0.61
C ASN A 186 2.82 -19.22 1.86
N CYS A 187 1.86 -19.42 2.75
CA CYS A 187 1.80 -18.70 4.03
C CYS A 187 2.57 -19.46 5.11
N SER A 188 3.31 -18.72 5.95
CA SER A 188 3.86 -19.23 7.20
C SER A 188 2.91 -18.86 8.34
N VAL A 189 2.19 -19.86 8.88
CA VAL A 189 1.20 -19.66 9.96
C VAL A 189 1.69 -20.36 11.23
N SER A 190 2.08 -19.59 12.25
CA SER A 190 2.68 -20.11 13.49
C SER A 190 2.21 -19.35 14.73
N ASP A 191 2.35 -19.93 15.92
CA ASP A 191 2.14 -19.21 17.19
C ASP A 191 0.77 -18.52 17.32
N ASN A 192 -0.25 -19.11 16.70
CA ASN A 192 -1.66 -18.77 16.88
C ASN A 192 -2.35 -19.90 17.65
N GLN A 193 -3.49 -19.64 18.30
CA GLN A 193 -4.25 -20.72 18.99
C GLN A 193 -4.67 -21.81 18.00
N ASN A 194 -5.18 -21.41 16.84
CA ASN A 194 -5.41 -22.30 15.70
C ASN A 194 -4.68 -21.73 14.47
N GLY A 195 -4.15 -22.61 13.61
CA GLY A 195 -3.45 -22.19 12.40
C GLY A 195 -4.40 -21.62 11.34
N ILE A 196 -5.05 -22.53 10.61
CA ILE A 196 -6.07 -22.22 9.59
C ILE A 196 -7.33 -22.98 9.96
N ASN A 197 -8.48 -22.29 10.03
CA ASN A 197 -9.78 -22.84 10.42
C ASN A 197 -10.84 -22.56 9.36
#